data_AF-A0A1Q9NT23-F1
#
_entry.id   AF-A0A1Q9NT23-F1
#
_cell.length_a   1.000
_cell.length_b   1.000
_cell.length_c   1.000
_cell.angle_alpha   90.00
_cell.angle_beta   90.00
_cell.angle_gamma   90.00
#
_symmetry.space_group_name_H-M   'P 1'
#
loop_
_entity.id
_entity.type
_entity.pdbx_description
1 polymer ?
#
loop_
_entity_poly.entity_id
_entity_poly.type
_entity_poly.pdbx_seq_one_letter_code
_entity_poly.pdbx_strand_id
1 'polypeptide(L)'
;MVNKKRSLLERATAIFSYIEQNTDFNTKPIPKSEFQSVGISPRDMDRWIELIMLIQSMPQLIVKKMGKRTYVDSLDNKFTIHMKKTFLNQAKSYEERESALLLYFKALLTFERIRGEYIDIESIVNENWKIDRPTIVRIAEEALSEINS
;
A
#
# COMPACT_ATOMS: atom_id res chain seq x y z
N MET A 1 -18.94 -19.88 25.86
CA MET A 1 -18.66 -19.85 24.40
C MET A 1 -17.20 -20.20 24.19
N VAL A 2 -16.89 -21.21 23.37
CA VAL A 2 -15.50 -21.61 23.10
C VAL A 2 -14.81 -20.43 22.43
N ASN A 3 -13.79 -19.89 23.11
CA ASN A 3 -13.03 -18.73 22.66
C ASN A 3 -12.18 -19.17 21.44
N LYS A 4 -12.79 -19.17 20.25
CA LYS A 4 -12.13 -19.60 19.02
C LYS A 4 -10.93 -18.69 18.81
N LYS A 5 -9.72 -19.24 18.99
CA LYS A 5 -8.48 -18.49 18.74
C LYS A 5 -8.48 -18.05 17.28
N ARG A 6 -8.48 -16.73 17.05
CA ARG A 6 -8.32 -16.17 15.71
C ARG A 6 -7.01 -16.65 15.09
N SER A 7 -7.08 -17.10 13.84
CA SER A 7 -5.95 -17.35 12.97
C SER A 7 -5.17 -16.05 12.69
N LEU A 8 -3.93 -16.17 12.18
CA LEU A 8 -3.13 -15.00 11.82
C LEU A 8 -3.80 -14.14 10.76
N LEU A 9 -4.46 -14.76 9.77
CA LEU A 9 -5.18 -14.06 8.73
C LEU A 9 -6.37 -13.28 9.30
N GLU A 10 -7.21 -13.92 10.12
CA GLU A 10 -8.35 -13.25 10.77
C GLU A 10 -7.90 -12.06 11.65
N ARG A 11 -6.73 -12.16 12.30
CA ARG A 11 -6.16 -11.05 13.07
C ARG A 11 -5.69 -9.92 12.15
N ALA A 12 -4.94 -10.24 11.09
CA ALA A 12 -4.48 -9.25 10.13
C ALA A 12 -5.66 -8.51 9.49
N THR A 13 -6.70 -9.24 9.06
CA THR A 13 -7.93 -8.64 8.53
C THR A 13 -8.57 -7.69 9.54
N ALA A 14 -8.71 -8.10 10.81
CA ALA A 14 -9.28 -7.23 11.83
C ALA A 14 -8.47 -5.94 12.07
N ILE A 15 -7.13 -6.01 12.01
CA ILE A 15 -6.26 -4.83 12.11
C ILE A 15 -6.53 -3.87 10.96
N PHE A 16 -6.47 -4.37 9.73
CA PHE A 16 -6.62 -3.52 8.55
C PHE A 16 -8.02 -2.93 8.45
N SER A 17 -9.07 -3.70 8.74
CA SER A 17 -10.43 -3.17 8.78
C SER A 17 -10.60 -2.11 9.87
N TYR A 18 -9.96 -2.26 11.03
CA TYR A 18 -9.99 -1.23 12.06
C TYR A 18 -9.30 0.05 11.59
N ILE A 19 -8.12 -0.06 10.98
CA ILE A 19 -7.39 1.09 10.44
C ILE A 19 -8.25 1.80 9.38
N GLU A 20 -8.81 1.07 8.42
CA GLU A 20 -9.63 1.63 7.34
C GLU A 20 -10.89 2.35 7.85
N GLN A 21 -11.54 1.81 8.88
CA GLN A 21 -12.75 2.41 9.46
C GLN A 21 -12.47 3.63 10.34
N ASN A 22 -11.27 3.74 10.90
CA ASN A 22 -10.93 4.74 11.91
C ASN A 22 -9.80 5.70 11.46
N THR A 23 -9.31 5.56 10.23
CA THR A 23 -8.32 6.46 9.63
C THR A 23 -8.84 7.01 8.30
N ASP A 24 -8.97 8.33 8.23
CA ASP A 24 -9.05 9.13 7.01
C ASP A 24 -7.77 9.99 6.89
N PHE A 25 -7.43 10.42 5.67
CA PHE A 25 -6.38 11.38 5.33
C PHE A 25 -6.34 12.61 6.24
N ASN A 26 -7.47 13.04 6.82
CA ASN A 26 -7.57 14.21 7.70
C ASN A 26 -7.73 13.88 9.20
N THR A 27 -7.62 12.62 9.61
CA THR A 27 -7.89 12.22 11.00
C THR A 27 -6.64 12.15 11.89
N LYS A 28 -6.89 12.37 13.19
CA LYS A 28 -5.91 12.27 14.28
C LYS A 28 -5.31 10.85 14.34
N PRO A 29 -4.02 10.70 14.70
CA PRO A 29 -3.40 9.39 14.88
C PRO A 29 -4.20 8.46 15.80
N ILE A 30 -4.37 7.19 15.40
CA ILE A 30 -5.03 6.17 16.23
C ILE A 30 -4.11 5.79 17.41
N PRO A 31 -4.55 5.95 18.67
CA PRO A 31 -3.82 5.46 19.83
C PRO A 31 -3.68 3.94 19.81
N LYS A 32 -2.47 3.43 20.11
CA LYS A 32 -2.19 1.98 20.17
C LYS A 32 -3.14 1.20 21.11
N SER A 33 -3.64 1.87 22.16
CA SER A 33 -4.62 1.31 23.10
C SER A 33 -5.93 0.91 22.45
N GLU A 34 -6.32 1.57 21.37
CA GLU A 34 -7.61 1.29 20.73
C GLU A 34 -7.63 -0.03 19.96
N PHE A 35 -6.45 -0.54 19.57
CA PHE A 35 -6.33 -1.86 18.94
C PHE A 35 -6.63 -3.03 19.91
N GLN A 36 -6.82 -2.74 21.19
CA GLN A 36 -7.37 -3.73 22.13
C GLN A 36 -8.79 -4.16 21.73
N SER A 37 -9.56 -3.28 21.09
CA SER A 37 -10.90 -3.60 20.56
C SER A 37 -10.87 -4.72 19.51
N VAL A 38 -9.75 -4.86 18.78
CA VAL A 38 -9.51 -5.97 17.85
C VAL A 38 -8.68 -7.11 18.44
N GLY A 39 -8.48 -7.10 19.76
CA GLY A 39 -7.81 -8.17 20.50
C GLY A 39 -6.29 -8.14 20.41
N ILE A 40 -5.70 -6.95 20.22
CA ILE A 40 -4.24 -6.76 20.13
C ILE A 40 -3.78 -5.87 21.27
N SER A 41 -2.78 -6.34 22.01
CA SER A 41 -2.19 -5.53 23.07
C SER A 41 -1.35 -4.39 22.47
N PRO A 42 -1.23 -3.23 23.13
CA PRO A 42 -0.38 -2.13 22.65
C PRO A 42 1.07 -2.56 22.37
N ARG A 43 1.59 -3.49 23.17
CA ARG A 43 2.93 -4.07 23.00
C ARG A 43 3.04 -4.93 21.75
N ASP A 44 2.00 -5.71 21.43
CA ASP A 44 1.98 -6.52 20.23
C ASP A 44 1.74 -5.67 18.98
N MET A 45 1.09 -4.51 19.13
CA MET A 45 0.86 -3.59 18.01
C MET A 45 2.17 -3.10 17.39
N ASP A 46 3.21 -2.85 18.19
CA ASP A 46 4.52 -2.46 17.67
C ASP A 46 5.11 -3.51 16.73
N ARG A 47 5.01 -4.79 17.11
CA ARG A 47 5.46 -5.91 16.27
C ARG A 47 4.61 -6.04 15.01
N TRP A 48 3.31 -5.79 15.11
CA TRP A 48 2.43 -5.78 13.94
C TRP A 48 2.80 -4.65 12.97
N ILE A 49 3.09 -3.44 13.47
CA ILE A 49 3.54 -2.32 12.63
C ILE A 49 4.87 -2.66 11.94
N GLU A 50 5.85 -3.17 12.68
CA GLU A 50 7.13 -3.62 12.09
C GLU A 50 6.92 -4.66 10.99
N LEU A 51 6.04 -5.64 11.23
CA LEU A 51 5.70 -6.67 10.25
C LEU A 51 5.01 -6.06 9.01
N ILE A 52 4.06 -5.14 9.20
CA ILE A 52 3.35 -4.47 8.11
C ILE A 52 4.34 -3.66 7.26
N MET A 53 5.21 -2.88 7.90
CA MET A 53 6.26 -2.11 7.21
C MET A 53 7.20 -3.03 6.43
N LEU A 54 7.62 -4.14 7.04
CA LEU A 54 8.44 -5.15 6.37
C LEU A 54 7.72 -5.69 5.13
N ILE A 55 6.46 -6.13 5.26
CA ILE A 55 5.66 -6.66 4.14
C ILE A 55 5.48 -5.62 3.03
N GLN A 56 5.19 -4.35 3.38
CA GLN A 56 5.06 -3.26 2.41
C GLN A 56 6.35 -3.03 1.63
N SER A 57 7.52 -3.23 2.24
CA SER A 57 8.82 -3.11 1.59
C SER A 57 9.22 -4.31 0.71
N MET A 58 8.50 -5.43 0.80
CA MET A 58 8.80 -6.65 0.04
C MET A 58 8.25 -6.58 -1.41
N PRO A 59 8.84 -7.37 -2.33
CA PRO A 59 8.26 -7.56 -3.66
C PRO A 59 6.87 -8.17 -3.57
N GLN A 60 6.03 -7.88 -4.56
CA GLN A 60 4.77 -8.57 -4.75
C GLN A 60 5.01 -10.03 -5.10
N LEU A 61 4.34 -10.93 -4.37
CA LEU A 61 4.48 -12.38 -4.52
C LEU A 61 3.17 -12.99 -5.04
N ILE A 62 3.29 -13.98 -5.91
CA ILE A 62 2.17 -14.78 -6.40
C ILE A 62 2.45 -16.26 -6.19
N VAL A 63 1.41 -17.01 -5.86
CA VAL A 63 1.47 -18.46 -5.80
C VAL A 63 1.01 -19.04 -7.13
N LYS A 64 1.87 -19.79 -7.81
CA LYS A 64 1.57 -20.45 -9.09
C LYS A 64 1.65 -21.95 -8.94
N LYS A 65 0.70 -22.68 -9.54
CA LYS A 65 0.73 -24.14 -9.59
C LYS A 65 1.25 -24.59 -10.95
N MET A 66 2.31 -25.38 -10.97
CA MET A 66 2.83 -26.00 -12.20
C MET A 66 2.82 -27.52 -12.01
N GLY A 67 1.84 -28.16 -12.64
CA GLY A 67 1.56 -29.59 -12.46
C GLY A 67 1.17 -29.92 -11.01
N LYS A 68 1.93 -30.83 -10.38
CA LYS A 68 1.71 -31.25 -8.99
C LYS A 68 2.40 -30.36 -7.95
N ARG A 69 3.19 -29.36 -8.39
CA ARG A 69 4.00 -28.51 -7.51
C ARG A 69 3.45 -27.10 -7.42
N THR A 70 3.60 -26.49 -6.25
CA THR A 70 3.25 -25.10 -5.98
C THR A 70 4.53 -24.30 -5.83
N TYR A 71 4.60 -23.17 -6.53
CA TYR A 71 5.74 -22.25 -6.55
C TYR A 71 5.31 -20.88 -6.06
N VAL A 72 6.24 -20.17 -5.44
CA VAL A 72 6.10 -18.75 -5.12
C VAL A 72 6.98 -17.98 -6.09
N ASP A 73 6.40 -17.02 -6.78
CA ASP A 73 7.05 -16.22 -7.81
C ASP A 73 6.97 -14.73 -7.43
N SER A 74 7.95 -13.95 -7.86
CA SER A 74 7.96 -12.50 -7.68
C SER A 74 7.37 -11.83 -8.91
N LEU A 75 6.36 -10.99 -8.72
CA LEU A 75 5.85 -10.14 -9.79
C LEU A 75 6.77 -8.94 -10.06
N ASP A 76 7.55 -8.56 -9.05
CA ASP A 76 8.51 -7.47 -9.11
C ASP A 76 9.90 -7.95 -9.55
N ASN A 77 10.63 -7.11 -10.27
CA ASN A 77 12.04 -7.31 -10.60
C ASN A 77 12.95 -6.38 -9.77
N LYS A 78 14.28 -6.50 -9.94
CA LYS A 78 15.24 -5.68 -9.18
C LYS A 78 14.99 -4.18 -9.29
N PHE A 79 14.56 -3.70 -10.46
CA PHE A 79 14.25 -2.30 -10.69
C PHE A 79 12.99 -1.87 -9.95
N THR A 80 11.88 -2.61 -10.06
CA THR A 80 10.62 -2.26 -9.40
C THR A 80 10.75 -2.35 -7.88
N ILE A 81 11.50 -3.32 -7.35
CA ILE A 81 11.86 -3.40 -5.92
C ILE A 81 12.61 -2.14 -5.48
N HIS A 82 13.59 -1.69 -6.26
CA HIS A 82 14.37 -0.50 -5.91
C HIS A 82 13.50 0.75 -5.90
N MET A 83 12.68 0.96 -6.93
CA MET A 83 11.78 2.11 -7.02
C MET A 83 10.75 2.13 -5.88
N LYS A 84 10.15 0.98 -5.55
CA LYS A 84 9.21 0.86 -4.42
C LYS A 84 9.87 1.22 -3.09
N LYS A 85 11.11 0.76 -2.85
CA LYS A 85 11.87 1.12 -1.65
C LYS A 85 12.19 2.61 -1.59
N THR A 86 12.54 3.23 -2.72
CA THR A 86 12.81 4.67 -2.78
C THR A 86 11.55 5.49 -2.51
N PHE A 87 10.42 5.14 -3.13
CA PHE A 87 9.13 5.80 -2.91
C PHE A 87 8.66 5.74 -1.44
N LEU A 88 8.82 4.59 -0.78
CA LEU A 88 8.43 4.38 0.62
C LEU A 88 9.42 4.98 1.63
N ASN A 89 10.60 5.44 1.18
CA ASN A 89 11.62 5.98 2.07
C ASN A 89 11.29 7.43 2.48
N GLN A 90 10.81 7.62 3.71
CA GLN A 90 10.46 8.93 4.25
C GLN A 90 11.65 9.88 4.42
N ALA A 91 12.89 9.39 4.36
CA ALA A 91 14.10 10.23 4.41
C ALA A 91 14.44 10.86 3.04
N LYS A 92 13.76 10.46 1.96
CA LYS A 92 13.92 11.00 0.61
C LYS A 92 13.04 12.24 0.39
N SER A 93 13.46 13.13 -0.50
CA SER A 93 12.66 14.30 -0.84
C SER A 93 11.34 13.89 -1.49
N TYR A 94 10.35 14.78 -1.46
CA TYR A 94 9.07 14.53 -2.12
C TYR A 94 9.26 14.22 -3.61
N GLU A 95 10.09 15.00 -4.30
CA GLU A 95 10.38 14.89 -5.73
C GLU A 95 11.08 13.56 -6.07
N GLU A 96 12.02 13.13 -5.22
CA GLU A 96 12.68 11.83 -5.37
C GLU A 96 11.68 10.67 -5.23
N ARG A 97 10.75 10.78 -4.28
CA ARG A 97 9.73 9.75 -4.02
C ARG A 97 8.67 9.70 -5.12
N GLU A 98 8.21 10.86 -5.58
CA GLU A 98 7.28 10.98 -6.72
C GLU A 98 7.89 10.39 -7.99
N SER A 99 9.13 10.76 -8.30
CA SER A 99 9.86 10.24 -9.46
C SER A 99 9.99 8.71 -9.39
N ALA A 100 10.33 8.17 -8.22
CA ALA A 100 10.42 6.73 -8.01
C ALA A 100 9.07 6.02 -8.18
N LEU A 101 7.97 6.62 -7.69
CA LEU A 101 6.62 6.08 -7.87
C LEU A 101 6.20 6.04 -9.34
N LEU A 102 6.44 7.12 -10.09
CA LEU A 102 6.16 7.19 -11.52
C LEU A 102 6.96 6.13 -12.31
N LEU A 103 8.24 5.95 -11.97
CA LEU A 103 9.09 4.93 -12.57
C LEU A 103 8.64 3.50 -12.22
N TYR A 104 8.20 3.28 -10.98
CA TYR A 104 7.60 2.01 -10.56
C TYR A 104 6.37 1.66 -11.41
N PHE A 105 5.42 2.59 -11.56
CA PHE A 105 4.22 2.38 -12.37
C PHE A 105 4.54 2.13 -13.84
N LYS A 106 5.42 2.95 -14.45
CA LYS A 106 5.86 2.75 -15.84
C LYS A 106 6.44 1.36 -16.07
N ALA A 107 7.23 0.86 -15.11
CA ALA A 107 7.83 -0.46 -15.19
C ALA A 107 6.78 -1.58 -15.08
N LEU A 108 5.84 -1.49 -14.13
CA LEU A 108 4.73 -2.46 -14.01
C LEU A 108 3.92 -2.56 -15.32
N LEU A 109 3.52 -1.41 -15.87
CA LEU A 109 2.76 -1.36 -17.13
C LEU A 109 3.53 -1.94 -18.31
N THR A 110 4.84 -1.70 -18.34
CA THR A 110 5.70 -2.27 -19.37
C THR A 110 5.74 -3.80 -19.25
N PHE A 111 5.86 -4.34 -18.04
CA PHE A 111 5.84 -5.79 -17.83
C PHE A 111 4.49 -6.42 -18.17
N GLU A 112 3.38 -5.76 -17.86
CA GLU A 112 2.04 -6.22 -18.19
C GLU A 112 1.79 -6.23 -19.71
N ARG A 113 2.19 -5.16 -20.41
CA ARG A 113 2.15 -5.10 -21.88
C ARG A 113 2.98 -6.21 -22.54
N ILE A 114 4.19 -6.46 -22.02
CA ILE A 114 5.06 -7.55 -22.51
C ILE A 114 4.43 -8.93 -22.22
N ARG A 115 3.66 -9.05 -21.13
CA ARG A 115 2.95 -10.29 -20.74
C ARG A 115 1.59 -10.47 -21.42
N GLY A 116 1.07 -9.45 -22.11
CA GLY A 116 -0.23 -9.49 -22.78
C GLY A 116 -1.44 -9.33 -21.86
N GLU A 117 -1.24 -8.86 -20.63
CA GLU A 117 -2.30 -8.57 -19.66
C GLU A 117 -2.63 -7.06 -19.77
N TYR A 118 -3.80 -6.69 -20.29
CA TYR A 118 -4.21 -5.29 -20.43
C TYR A 118 -4.84 -4.78 -19.14
N ILE A 119 -4.32 -3.69 -18.59
CA ILE A 119 -4.94 -2.95 -17.50
C ILE A 119 -5.37 -1.57 -18.02
N ASP A 120 -6.67 -1.29 -17.93
CA ASP A 120 -7.24 0.03 -18.19
C ASP A 120 -6.97 0.94 -16.99
N ILE A 121 -5.86 1.68 -17.08
CA ILE A 121 -5.45 2.64 -16.04
C ILE A 121 -6.48 3.74 -15.88
N GLU A 122 -7.11 4.18 -16.97
CA GLU A 122 -8.16 5.22 -16.88
C GLU A 122 -9.34 4.69 -16.10
N SER A 123 -9.80 3.46 -16.35
CA SER A 123 -10.84 2.83 -15.53
C SER A 123 -10.42 2.67 -14.06
N ILE A 124 -9.22 2.18 -13.76
CA ILE A 124 -8.78 1.98 -12.36
C ILE A 124 -8.60 3.30 -11.60
N VAL A 125 -8.03 4.32 -12.26
CA VAL A 125 -7.88 5.66 -11.69
C VAL A 125 -9.26 6.30 -11.50
N ASN A 126 -10.17 6.16 -12.47
CA ASN A 126 -11.53 6.70 -12.36
C ASN A 126 -12.43 5.93 -11.37
N GLU A 127 -12.22 4.62 -11.17
CA GLU A 127 -13.02 3.78 -10.26
C GLU A 127 -12.52 3.84 -8.82
N ASN A 128 -11.21 3.90 -8.58
CA ASN A 128 -10.62 3.86 -7.24
C ASN A 128 -10.22 5.24 -6.69
N TRP A 129 -9.98 6.24 -7.53
CA TRP A 129 -9.93 7.64 -7.11
C TRP A 129 -11.23 8.34 -7.50
N LYS A 130 -12.21 8.31 -6.59
CA LYS A 130 -13.31 9.31 -6.57
C LYS A 130 -12.81 10.70 -6.17
N ILE A 131 -11.59 11.07 -6.54
CA ILE A 131 -11.12 12.45 -6.41
C ILE A 131 -11.39 13.06 -7.78
N ASP A 132 -12.50 13.78 -7.84
CA ASP A 132 -12.89 14.61 -8.96
C ASP A 132 -11.66 15.36 -9.51
N ARG A 133 -11.45 15.32 -10.83
CA ARG A 133 -10.27 15.92 -11.49
C ARG A 133 -10.07 17.39 -11.08
N PRO A 134 -11.13 18.23 -11.01
CA PRO A 134 -11.11 19.54 -10.38
C PRO A 134 -10.56 19.58 -8.95
N THR A 135 -10.79 18.55 -8.13
CA THR A 135 -10.23 18.46 -6.77
C THR A 135 -8.72 18.19 -6.79
N ILE A 136 -8.23 17.33 -7.69
CA ILE A 136 -6.77 17.13 -7.87
C ILE A 136 -6.11 18.43 -8.35
N VAL A 137 -6.74 19.12 -9.30
CA VAL A 137 -6.25 20.41 -9.82
C VAL A 137 -6.25 21.47 -8.72
N ARG A 138 -7.31 21.56 -7.91
CA ARG A 138 -7.39 22.49 -6.78
C ARG A 138 -6.31 22.22 -5.73
N ILE A 139 -6.07 20.96 -5.37
CA ILE A 139 -5.01 20.58 -4.42
C ILE A 139 -3.63 20.94 -4.97
N ALA A 140 -3.40 20.75 -6.27
CA ALA A 140 -2.15 21.13 -6.93
C ALA A 140 -1.97 22.66 -7.00
N GLU A 141 -3.04 23.41 -7.25
CA GLU A 141 -3.04 24.88 -7.29
C GLU A 141 -2.85 25.50 -5.90
N GLU A 142 -3.49 24.94 -4.85
CA GLU A 142 -3.29 25.34 -3.46
C GLU A 142 -1.83 25.13 -3.02
N ALA A 143 -1.25 23.96 -3.31
CA ALA A 143 0.15 23.66 -3.03
C ALA A 143 1.13 24.58 -3.79
N LEU A 144 0.81 24.95 -5.04
CA LEU A 144 1.60 25.92 -5.82
C LEU A 144 1.49 27.34 -5.27
N SER A 145 0.38 27.71 -4.65
CA SER A 145 0.19 29.04 -4.06
C SER A 145 0.97 29.22 -2.75
N GLU A 146 1.08 28.17 -1.92
CA GLU A 146 1.86 28.17 -0.67
C GLU A 146 3.38 28.20 -0.91
N ILE A 147 3.83 27.76 -2.09
CA ILE A 147 5.24 27.83 -2.52
C ILE A 147 5.59 29.23 -3.06
N ASN A 148 4.61 29.98 -3.56
CA ASN A 148 4.80 31.29 -4.19
C ASN A 148 4.38 32.47 -3.29
N SER A 149 4.09 32.22 -2.02
CA SER A 149 3.84 33.23 -0.97
C SER A 149 4.96 33.24 0.06
#